data_AF-A0AAE0XP34-F1
#
_entry.id   AF-A0AAE0XP34-F1
#
_cell.length_a   1.000
_cell.length_b   1.000
_cell.length_c   1.000
_cell.angle_alpha   90.00
_cell.angle_beta   90.00
_cell.angle_gamma   90.00
#
_symmetry.space_group_name_H-M   'P 1'
#
loop_
_entity.id
_entity.type
_entity.pdbx_description
1 polymer ?
#
loop_
_entity_poly.entity_id
_entity_poly.type
_entity_poly.pdbx_seq_one_letter_code
_entity_poly.pdbx_strand_id
1 'polypeptide(L)'
;MVADSGCQTSIISLRWALAMGINKTDIIPVKLIICGSIKGLGVEGGIFVRACTSDAVGANRSNKLMIYVSAKMEKVFLCREALIILGAIYANFSEIPALWLKDLA
;
A
#
# COMPACT_ATOMS: atom_id res chain seq x y z
N MET A 1 9.80 -3.22 -2.68
CA MET A 1 8.57 -2.51 -2.31
C MET A 1 8.74 -1.04 -2.66
N VAL A 2 7.64 -0.34 -2.94
CA VAL A 2 7.60 1.09 -3.25
C VAL A 2 6.66 1.73 -2.23
N ALA A 3 7.17 2.73 -1.50
CA ALA A 3 6.34 3.61 -0.69
C ALA A 3 5.67 4.63 -1.63
N ASP A 4 4.36 4.55 -1.77
CA ASP A 4 3.59 5.37 -2.70
C ASP A 4 2.43 6.05 -1.95
N SER A 5 2.71 7.21 -1.37
CA SER A 5 1.68 8.02 -0.70
C SER A 5 0.65 8.60 -1.65
N GLY A 6 0.85 8.50 -2.98
CA GLY A 6 -0.09 8.95 -4.00
C GLY A 6 -1.15 7.91 -4.35
N CYS A 7 -0.94 6.64 -4.00
CA CYS A 7 -1.94 5.59 -4.21
C CYS A 7 -2.92 5.51 -3.04
N GLN A 8 -4.20 5.28 -3.36
CA GLN A 8 -5.28 5.15 -2.36
C GLN A 8 -5.32 3.77 -1.70
N THR A 9 -4.65 2.78 -2.30
CA THR A 9 -4.67 1.41 -1.79
C THR A 9 -3.40 0.66 -2.10
N SER A 10 -3.04 -0.25 -1.22
CA SER A 10 -1.83 -1.06 -1.37
C SER A 10 -2.10 -2.23 -2.31
N ILE A 11 -1.12 -2.53 -3.17
CA ILE A 11 -1.18 -3.67 -4.09
C ILE A 11 0.13 -4.46 -4.04
N ILE A 12 0.02 -5.78 -4.06
CA ILE A 12 1.15 -6.71 -4.12
C ILE A 12 1.04 -7.57 -5.37
N SER A 13 2.18 -7.91 -5.96
CA SER A 13 2.16 -8.88 -7.06
C SER A 13 1.81 -10.28 -6.54
N LEU A 14 1.12 -11.05 -7.37
CA LEU A 14 0.83 -12.46 -7.09
C LEU A 14 2.13 -13.24 -6.84
N ARG A 15 3.21 -12.92 -7.55
CA ARG A 15 4.53 -13.53 -7.34
C ARG A 15 5.05 -13.30 -5.92
N TRP A 16 4.95 -12.08 -5.41
CA TRP A 16 5.36 -11.77 -4.03
C TRP A 16 4.44 -12.41 -2.99
N ALA A 17 3.13 -12.44 -3.24
CA ALA A 17 2.19 -13.14 -2.37
C ALA A 17 2.53 -14.63 -2.23
N LEU A 18 2.74 -15.32 -3.36
CA LEU A 18 3.16 -16.74 -3.39
C LEU A 18 4.51 -16.95 -2.69
N ALA A 19 5.48 -16.05 -2.88
CA ALA A 19 6.79 -16.14 -2.23
C ALA A 19 6.71 -15.99 -0.69
N MET A 20 5.67 -15.35 -0.17
CA MET A 20 5.39 -15.28 1.28
C MET A 20 4.62 -16.51 1.80
N GLY A 21 4.37 -17.51 0.96
CA GLY A 21 3.62 -18.72 1.31
C GLY A 21 2.10 -18.57 1.22
N ILE A 22 1.59 -17.46 0.67
CA ILE A 22 0.16 -17.23 0.47
C ILE A 22 -0.26 -17.92 -0.82
N ASN A 23 -1.17 -18.87 -0.73
CA ASN A 23 -1.67 -19.60 -1.89
C ASN A 23 -2.81 -18.85 -2.56
N LYS A 24 -3.10 -19.20 -3.82
CA LYS A 24 -4.25 -18.65 -4.54
C LYS A 24 -5.59 -18.93 -3.84
N THR A 25 -5.67 -20.01 -3.08
CA THR A 25 -6.85 -20.37 -2.26
C THR A 25 -7.07 -19.44 -1.08
N ASP A 26 -6.03 -18.74 -0.64
CA ASP A 26 -6.08 -17.79 0.48
C ASP A 26 -6.49 -16.39 0.03
N ILE A 27 -6.61 -16.17 -1.29
CA ILE A 27 -7.00 -14.89 -1.88
C ILE A 27 -8.51 -14.74 -1.75
N ILE A 28 -8.92 -13.70 -1.05
CA ILE A 28 -10.33 -13.33 -0.91
C ILE A 28 -10.77 -12.68 -2.22
N PRO A 29 -11.77 -13.24 -2.93
CA PRO A 29 -12.23 -12.67 -4.18
C PRO A 29 -12.87 -11.30 -3.93
N VAL A 30 -12.48 -10.31 -4.72
CA VAL A 30 -13.03 -8.95 -4.66
C VAL A 30 -13.42 -8.50 -6.07
N LYS A 31 -14.54 -7.79 -6.18
CA LYS A 31 -14.93 -7.10 -7.42
C LYS A 31 -14.52 -5.65 -7.31
N LEU A 32 -13.27 -5.35 -7.64
CA LEU A 32 -12.74 -4.00 -7.60
C LEU A 32 -11.81 -3.75 -8.79
N ILE A 33 -11.92 -2.56 -9.38
CA ILE A 33 -11.02 -2.09 -10.44
C ILE A 33 -10.17 -0.98 -9.86
N ILE A 34 -8.85 -1.23 -9.73
CA ILE A 34 -7.88 -0.19 -9.42
C ILE A 34 -7.26 0.26 -10.73
N CYS A 35 -7.25 1.57 -10.96
CA CYS A 35 -6.57 2.20 -12.08
C CYS A 35 -5.39 3.02 -11.57
N GLY A 36 -4.31 3.06 -12.36
CA GLY A 36 -3.19 3.98 -12.14
C GLY A 36 -3.03 4.91 -13.34
N SER A 37 -1.78 5.24 -13.67
CA SER A 37 -1.46 5.96 -14.91
C SER A 37 -1.81 5.17 -16.19
N ILE A 38 -1.95 3.85 -16.09
CA ILE A 38 -2.40 2.92 -17.14
C ILE A 38 -3.79 2.34 -16.81
N LYS A 39 -4.45 1.76 -17.84
CA LYS A 39 -5.71 1.00 -17.68
C LYS A 39 -5.56 -0.12 -16.63
N GLY A 40 -6.71 -0.51 -16.04
CA GLY A 40 -6.85 -1.31 -14.82
C GLY A 40 -5.75 -2.32 -14.49
N LEU A 41 -5.28 -2.26 -13.24
CA LEU A 41 -4.14 -3.00 -12.69
C LEU A 41 -4.38 -4.52 -12.55
N GLY A 42 -5.58 -5.02 -12.86
CA GLY A 42 -5.92 -6.46 -12.82
C GLY A 42 -5.88 -7.02 -11.40
N VAL A 43 -6.85 -6.65 -10.57
CA VAL A 43 -7.00 -7.16 -9.21
C VAL A 43 -7.61 -8.56 -9.25
N GLU A 44 -6.90 -9.51 -8.67
CA GLU A 44 -7.35 -10.91 -8.50
C GLU A 44 -8.17 -11.08 -7.21
N GLY A 45 -7.86 -10.30 -6.19
CA GLY A 45 -8.47 -10.42 -4.86
C GLY A 45 -7.73 -9.60 -3.81
N GLY A 46 -8.06 -9.85 -2.55
CA GLY A 46 -7.40 -9.27 -1.38
C GLY A 46 -6.81 -10.34 -0.47
N ILE A 47 -5.77 -9.97 0.25
CA ILE A 47 -5.13 -10.79 1.28
C ILE A 47 -4.90 -9.95 2.54
N PHE A 48 -4.79 -10.61 3.68
CA PHE A 48 -4.32 -9.97 4.91
C PHE A 48 -2.87 -10.35 5.15
N VAL A 49 -2.01 -9.33 5.27
CA VAL A 49 -0.60 -9.53 5.60
C VAL A 49 -0.27 -8.79 6.88
N ARG A 50 0.67 -9.34 7.65
CA ARG A 50 1.30 -8.58 8.73
C ARG A 50 2.48 -7.83 8.14
N ALA A 51 2.38 -6.52 8.11
CA ALA A 51 3.50 -5.67 7.75
C ALA A 51 4.22 -5.21 9.03
N CYS A 52 5.55 -5.23 9.00
CA CYS A 52 6.40 -4.83 10.09
C CYS A 52 7.42 -3.80 9.57
N THR A 53 7.68 -2.77 10.36
CA THR A 53 8.76 -1.82 10.15
C THR A 53 9.62 -1.78 11.41
N SER A 54 10.93 -1.68 11.20
CA SER A 54 11.93 -1.48 12.23
C SER A 54 12.58 -0.13 11.98
N ASP A 55 12.50 0.78 12.94
CA ASP A 55 13.25 2.03 12.89
C ASP A 55 14.73 1.80 13.24
N ALA A 56 15.62 2.74 12.89
CA ALA A 56 17.03 2.72 13.26
C ALA A 56 17.25 2.68 14.78
N VAL A 57 16.25 3.12 15.56
CA VAL A 57 16.22 3.10 17.03
C VAL A 57 15.71 1.77 17.59
N GLY A 58 15.34 0.80 16.74
CA GLY A 58 14.90 -0.54 17.14
C GLY A 58 13.43 -0.64 17.55
N ALA A 59 12.65 0.44 17.40
CA ALA A 59 11.21 0.40 17.61
C ALA A 59 10.54 -0.38 16.46
N ASN A 60 9.97 -1.54 16.78
CA ASN A 60 9.21 -2.35 15.83
C ASN A 60 7.74 -1.96 15.86
N ARG A 61 7.22 -1.53 14.71
CA ARG A 61 5.78 -1.34 14.51
C ARG A 61 5.28 -2.45 13.63
N SER A 62 4.19 -3.11 14.04
CA SER A 62 3.55 -4.12 13.22
C SER A 62 2.06 -3.89 13.17
N ASN A 63 1.47 -4.10 11.99
CA ASN A 63 0.03 -4.05 11.83
C ASN A 63 -0.44 -5.04 10.76
N LYS A 64 -1.71 -5.44 10.83
CA LYS A 64 -2.37 -6.25 9.81
C LYS A 64 -2.94 -5.31 8.77
N LEU A 65 -2.52 -5.50 7.52
CA LEU A 65 -2.98 -4.71 6.38
C LEU A 65 -3.74 -5.61 5.42
N MET A 66 -4.87 -5.11 4.91
CA MET A 66 -5.49 -5.69 3.73
C MET A 66 -4.79 -5.13 2.50
N ILE A 67 -4.27 -6.01 1.65
CA ILE A 67 -3.54 -5.63 0.43
C ILE A 67 -4.16 -6.38 -0.75
N TYR A 68 -4.37 -5.67 -1.86
CA TYR A 68 -4.89 -6.28 -3.09
C TYR A 68 -3.80 -7.04 -3.84
N VAL A 69 -4.16 -8.14 -4.46
CA VAL A 69 -3.23 -8.97 -5.25
C VAL A 69 -3.49 -8.73 -6.74
N SER A 70 -2.42 -8.57 -7.51
CA SER A 70 -2.49 -8.51 -8.97
C SER A 70 -1.48 -9.45 -9.61
N ALA A 71 -1.93 -10.19 -10.64
CA ALA A 71 -1.05 -10.99 -11.49
C ALA A 71 -0.32 -10.15 -12.55
N LYS A 72 -0.78 -8.92 -12.83
CA LYS A 72 -0.20 -8.03 -13.85
C LYS A 72 0.92 -7.14 -13.31
N MET A 73 0.96 -6.94 -12.00
CA MET A 73 1.95 -6.09 -11.34
C MET A 73 3.20 -6.90 -10.98
N GLU A 74 4.37 -6.27 -11.02
CA GLU A 74 5.63 -6.90 -10.59
C GLU A 74 6.07 -6.44 -9.19
N LYS A 75 5.78 -5.18 -8.86
CA LYS A 75 6.19 -4.51 -7.63
C LYS A 75 5.07 -4.51 -6.60
N VAL A 76 5.47 -4.25 -5.36
CA VAL A 76 4.57 -4.05 -4.22
C VAL A 76 4.51 -2.55 -3.94
N PHE A 77 3.31 -2.00 -3.87
CA PHE A 77 3.06 -0.60 -3.56
C PHE A 77 2.31 -0.50 -2.24
N LEU A 78 2.79 0.37 -1.35
CA LEU A 78 2.14 0.69 -0.09
C LEU A 78 1.50 2.07 -0.17
N CYS A 79 0.20 2.15 0.11
CA CYS A 79 -0.54 3.40 0.15
C CYS A 79 -0.21 4.26 1.36
N ARG A 80 -0.68 5.51 1.31
CA ARG A 80 -0.49 6.50 2.38
C ARG A 80 -0.89 5.95 3.75
N GLU A 81 -2.04 5.30 3.86
CA GLU A 81 -2.56 4.76 5.13
C GLU A 81 -1.64 3.67 5.68
N ALA A 82 -1.17 2.76 4.82
CA ALA A 82 -0.22 1.73 5.21
C ALA A 82 1.10 2.34 5.71
N LEU A 83 1.60 3.36 5.02
CA LEU A 83 2.84 4.06 5.40
C LEU A 83 2.69 4.82 6.73
N ILE A 84 1.53 5.46 6.98
CA ILE A 84 1.24 6.14 8.26
C ILE A 84 1.18 5.11 9.39
N ILE A 85 0.43 4.01 9.19
CA ILE A 85 0.27 2.96 10.21
C ILE A 85 1.61 2.32 10.56
N LEU A 86 2.46 2.11 9.56
CA LEU A 86 3.81 1.58 9.74
C LEU A 86 4.79 2.63 10.29
N GLY A 87 4.38 3.89 10.43
CA GLY A 87 5.23 4.98 10.90
C GLY A 87 6.29 5.44 9.91
N ALA A 88 6.17 5.06 8.64
CA ALA A 88 7.10 5.48 7.58
C ALA A 88 6.91 6.95 7.20
N ILE A 89 5.68 7.46 7.31
CA ILE A 89 5.35 8.89 7.15
C ILE A 89 4.43 9.34 8.29
N TYR A 90 4.43 10.64 8.57
CA TYR A 90 3.50 11.24 9.53
C TYR A 90 2.11 11.42 8.91
N ALA A 91 1.06 11.48 9.74
CA ALA A 91 -0.32 11.63 9.26
C ALA A 91 -0.52 12.92 8.42
N ASN A 92 0.12 14.00 8.84
CA ASN A 92 0.13 15.32 8.20
C ASN A 92 1.14 15.44 7.03
N PHE A 93 1.70 14.33 6.57
CA PHE A 93 2.64 14.34 5.46
C PHE A 93 1.96 14.86 4.18
N SER A 94 2.57 15.87 3.57
CA SER A 94 2.11 16.60 2.37
C SER A 94 0.91 17.54 2.55
N GLU A 95 0.53 17.89 3.79
CA GLU A 95 -0.37 19.04 4.01
C GLU A 95 0.40 20.34 3.74
N ILE A 96 -0.01 21.07 2.71
CA ILE A 96 0.45 22.46 2.52
C ILE A 96 -0.18 23.27 3.66
N PRO A 97 0.59 23.95 4.51
CA PRO A 97 0.02 24.81 5.54
C PRO A 97 -0.85 25.87 4.84
N ALA A 98 -2.09 26.05 5.31
CA ALA A 98 -3.04 27.02 4.72
C ALA A 98 -2.49 28.46 4.62
N LEU A 99 -1.40 28.75 5.35
CA LEU A 99 -0.62 29.99 5.21
C LEU A 99 -0.08 30.22 3.79
N TRP A 100 0.36 29.16 3.10
CA TRP A 100 0.96 29.24 1.76
C TRP A 100 -0.07 29.31 0.62
N LEU A 101 -1.34 29.01 0.91
CA LEU A 101 -2.45 29.15 -0.05
C LEU A 101 -2.93 30.61 -0.18
N LYS A 102 -2.59 31.48 0.78
CA LYS A 102 -2.95 32.91 0.73
C LYS A 102 -2.09 33.71 -0.24
N ASP A 103 -0.88 33.21 -0.56
CA ASP A 103 0.07 33.87 -1.46
C ASP A 103 -0.09 33.41 -2.93
N LEU A 104 -1.08 32.57 -3.22
CA LEU A 104 -1.41 32.02 -4.54
C LEU A 104 -2.79 32.48 -5.07
N ALA A 105 -3.47 33.37 -4.35
CA ALA A 105 -4.74 34.00 -4.73
C ALA A 105 -4.54 35.50 -4.99
#